data_AF-A0A091BA49-F1
#
_entry.id   AF-A0A091BA49-F1
#
_cell.length_a   1.000
_cell.length_b   1.000
_cell.length_c   1.000
_cell.angle_alpha   90.00
_cell.angle_beta   90.00
_cell.angle_gamma   90.00
#
_symmetry.space_group_name_H-M   'P 1'
#
loop_
_entity.id
_entity.type
_entity.pdbx_description
1 polymer ?
#
loop_
_entity_poly.entity_id
_entity_poly.type
_entity_poly.pdbx_seq_one_letter_code
_entity_poly.pdbx_strand_id
1 'polypeptide(L)'
;MKPWLPLAVLAFSLAACTQAPPDPAFDEAAGNRLLLDYDSAREDGDWELAEYHADELRRKHGETRAAATMRQTLADVQAKAEVEREQRRLRDAWDYQRNPVEGGGVQVTAALDSRVGHDPESETPPPIPDARLIFRRHPSWGDSAYLVLAQKELKCGPPCRLRIRFDGGEPQTYAGDPADTGTGPALFIVDRDRFLEALDAAGRVRIELPASGHLTPSFEFEVGGFDKQRHLRD
;
A
#
# COMPACT_ATOMS: atom_id res chain seq x y z
N MET A 1 -53.34 46.84 72.06
CA MET A 1 -53.54 47.60 70.80
C MET A 1 -52.60 47.01 69.75
N LYS A 2 -53.14 46.56 68.60
CA LYS A 2 -52.40 46.04 67.42
C LYS A 2 -52.28 47.20 66.41
N PRO A 3 -51.16 47.39 65.68
CA PRO A 3 -50.97 46.83 64.31
C PRO A 3 -49.51 46.37 64.03
N TRP A 4 -49.22 45.34 63.21
CA TRP A 4 -49.07 45.29 61.72
C TRP A 4 -47.82 46.08 61.24
N LEU A 5 -46.75 45.54 60.60
CA LEU A 5 -46.57 44.96 59.24
C LEU A 5 -45.04 44.61 59.05
N PRO A 6 -44.49 44.14 57.90
CA PRO A 6 -44.08 42.73 57.65
C PRO A 6 -42.59 42.51 57.21
N LEU A 7 -42.28 41.24 56.87
CA LEU A 7 -41.35 40.73 55.84
C LEU A 7 -39.89 41.24 55.74
N ALA A 8 -38.94 40.32 55.91
CA ALA A 8 -37.76 40.18 55.04
C ALA A 8 -37.17 38.76 55.15
N VAL A 9 -37.69 37.84 54.35
CA VAL A 9 -37.01 36.55 54.09
C VAL A 9 -35.95 36.84 53.03
N LEU A 10 -34.68 36.87 53.42
CA LEU A 10 -33.55 36.88 52.49
C LEU A 10 -33.48 35.51 51.80
N ALA A 11 -33.93 35.47 50.55
CA ALA A 11 -33.60 34.38 49.64
C ALA A 11 -32.13 34.55 49.21
N PHE A 12 -31.23 33.72 49.74
CA PHE A 12 -29.89 33.54 49.20
C PHE A 12 -30.01 32.88 47.82
N SER A 13 -29.85 33.67 46.76
CA SER A 13 -29.66 33.19 45.41
C SER A 13 -28.30 32.48 45.30
N LEU A 14 -28.32 31.15 45.34
CA LEU A 14 -27.23 30.31 44.84
C LEU A 14 -27.05 30.61 43.35
N ALA A 15 -26.09 31.48 43.04
CA ALA A 15 -25.54 31.61 41.70
C ALA A 15 -24.86 30.28 41.36
N ALA A 16 -25.55 29.42 40.62
CA ALA A 16 -24.95 28.29 39.95
C ALA A 16 -23.90 28.83 38.98
N CYS A 17 -22.62 28.77 39.35
CA CYS A 17 -21.53 28.95 38.42
C CYS A 17 -21.54 27.74 37.48
N THR A 18 -22.27 27.81 36.37
CA THR A 18 -21.99 27.00 35.20
C THR A 18 -20.66 27.46 34.64
N GLN A 19 -19.56 26.87 35.14
CA GLN A 19 -18.25 27.03 34.54
C GLN A 19 -18.38 26.57 33.08
N ALA A 20 -18.07 27.45 32.14
CA ALA A 20 -17.98 27.09 30.74
C ALA A 20 -17.00 25.91 30.60
N PRO A 21 -17.30 24.91 29.75
CA PRO A 21 -16.38 23.81 29.53
C PRO A 21 -15.00 24.36 29.13
N PRO A 22 -13.91 23.76 29.63
CA PRO A 22 -12.57 24.20 29.27
C PRO A 22 -12.40 24.15 27.74
N ASP A 23 -11.64 25.10 27.20
CA ASP A 23 -11.26 25.09 25.79
C ASP A 23 -10.57 23.75 25.48
N PRO A 24 -11.08 22.95 24.53
CA PRO A 24 -10.50 21.66 24.18
C PRO A 24 -8.99 21.74 23.93
N ALA A 25 -8.49 22.83 23.35
CA ALA A 25 -7.07 23.00 23.06
C ALA A 25 -6.16 22.84 24.30
N PHE A 26 -6.69 23.15 25.49
CA PHE A 26 -6.00 23.13 26.78
C PHE A 26 -6.50 22.02 27.72
N ASP A 27 -7.41 21.14 27.29
CA ASP A 27 -7.92 20.04 28.12
C ASP A 27 -6.84 18.96 28.33
N GLU A 28 -6.09 19.11 29.42
CA GLU A 28 -5.02 18.18 29.82
C GLU A 28 -5.51 16.76 30.07
N ALA A 29 -6.75 16.58 30.56
CA ALA A 29 -7.26 15.25 30.86
C ALA A 29 -7.56 14.48 29.56
N ALA A 30 -8.18 15.15 28.59
CA ALA A 30 -8.41 14.58 27.26
C ALA A 30 -7.10 14.38 26.50
N GLY A 31 -6.18 15.36 26.55
CA GLY A 31 -4.86 15.25 25.94
C GLY A 31 -4.04 14.07 26.47
N ASN A 32 -4.05 13.83 27.78
CA ASN A 32 -3.34 12.69 28.37
C ASN A 32 -3.93 11.34 27.95
N ARG A 33 -5.25 11.23 27.72
CA ARG A 33 -5.85 9.99 27.21
C ARG A 33 -5.35 9.67 25.80
N LEU A 34 -5.36 10.66 24.91
CA LEU A 34 -4.84 10.47 23.55
C LEU A 34 -3.34 10.20 23.51
N LEU A 35 -2.56 10.77 24.44
CA LEU A 35 -1.15 10.42 24.57
C LEU A 35 -0.96 8.95 25.00
N LEU A 36 -1.78 8.45 25.93
CA LEU A 36 -1.75 7.04 26.30
C LEU A 36 -2.11 6.13 25.13
N ASP A 37 -3.14 6.47 24.35
CA ASP A 37 -3.53 5.71 23.16
C ASP A 37 -2.41 5.73 22.09
N TYR A 38 -1.80 6.91 21.88
CA TYR A 38 -0.61 7.09 21.02
C TYR A 38 0.56 6.20 21.45
N ASP A 39 0.91 6.20 22.73
CA ASP A 39 2.03 5.43 23.25
C ASP A 39 1.73 3.92 23.22
N SER A 40 0.50 3.49 23.53
CA SER A 40 0.08 2.10 23.40
C SER A 40 0.23 1.60 21.96
N ALA A 41 -0.26 2.36 20.98
CA ALA A 41 -0.13 1.98 19.58
C ALA A 41 1.33 1.88 19.13
N ARG A 42 2.22 2.74 19.62
CA ARG A 42 3.67 2.65 19.36
C ARG A 42 4.31 1.43 20.00
N GLU A 43 3.91 1.09 21.22
CA GLU A 43 4.39 -0.10 21.93
C GLU A 43 3.95 -1.38 21.23
N ASP A 44 2.73 -1.40 20.69
CA ASP A 44 2.19 -2.50 19.88
C ASP A 44 2.79 -2.53 18.46
N GLY A 45 3.49 -1.47 18.06
CA GLY A 45 4.08 -1.33 16.73
C GLY A 45 3.07 -0.98 15.63
N ASP A 46 1.86 -0.53 15.98
CA ASP A 46 0.85 -0.02 15.06
C ASP A 46 1.09 1.48 14.80
N TRP A 47 2.00 1.76 13.86
CA TRP A 47 2.50 3.12 13.64
C TRP A 47 1.44 4.02 13.00
N GLU A 48 0.54 3.46 12.20
CA GLU A 48 -0.57 4.21 11.62
C GLU A 48 -1.66 4.57 12.63
N LEU A 49 -1.98 3.66 13.56
CA LEU A 49 -2.87 3.99 14.66
C LEU A 49 -2.23 5.03 15.59
N ALA A 50 -0.93 4.93 15.84
CA ALA A 50 -0.20 5.96 16.56
C ALA A 50 -0.27 7.32 15.83
N GLU A 51 -0.01 7.37 14.53
CA GLU A 51 -0.14 8.62 13.75
C GLU A 51 -1.56 9.19 13.82
N TYR A 52 -2.59 8.34 13.76
CA TYR A 52 -3.98 8.75 13.92
C TYR A 52 -4.25 9.43 15.28
N HIS A 53 -3.82 8.82 16.38
CA HIS A 53 -3.97 9.41 17.72
C HIS A 53 -3.16 10.70 17.89
N ALA A 54 -1.96 10.76 17.30
CA ALA A 54 -1.14 11.96 17.28
C ALA A 54 -1.81 13.12 16.54
N ASP A 55 -2.42 12.84 15.38
CA ASP A 55 -3.15 13.83 14.60
C ASP A 55 -4.37 14.36 15.34
N GLU A 56 -5.09 13.48 16.03
CA GLU A 56 -6.21 13.88 16.88
C GLU A 56 -5.75 14.76 18.06
N LEU A 57 -4.70 14.34 18.78
CA LEU A 57 -4.10 15.09 19.88
C LEU A 57 -3.63 16.47 19.43
N ARG A 58 -2.92 16.55 18.29
CA ARG A 58 -2.46 17.81 17.70
C ARG A 58 -3.62 18.73 17.32
N ARG A 59 -4.68 18.18 16.72
CA ARG A 59 -5.83 18.96 16.21
C ARG A 59 -6.74 19.46 17.32
N LYS A 60 -7.01 18.63 18.35
CA LYS A 60 -8.01 18.93 19.39
C LYS A 60 -7.41 19.48 20.69
N HIS A 61 -6.19 19.08 21.04
CA HIS A 61 -5.57 19.33 22.35
C HIS A 61 -4.11 19.81 22.20
N GLY A 62 -3.81 20.57 21.15
CA GLY A 62 -2.45 20.90 20.72
C GLY A 62 -1.61 21.72 21.70
N GLU A 63 -2.25 22.43 22.63
CA GLU A 63 -1.58 23.29 23.63
C GLU A 63 -1.30 22.56 24.96
N THR A 64 -1.69 21.30 25.07
CA THR A 64 -1.45 20.47 26.26
C THR A 64 0.02 20.04 26.39
N ARG A 65 0.43 19.66 27.61
CA ARG A 65 1.75 19.03 27.82
C ARG A 65 1.82 17.68 27.13
N ALA A 66 0.69 16.98 27.05
CA ALA A 66 0.57 15.72 26.34
C ALA A 66 0.96 15.87 24.85
N ALA A 67 0.42 16.88 24.17
CA ALA A 67 0.79 17.20 22.80
C ALA A 67 2.27 17.60 22.66
N ALA A 68 2.83 18.32 23.64
CA ALA A 68 4.26 18.65 23.66
C ALA A 68 5.17 17.40 23.77
N THR A 69 4.77 16.40 24.55
CA THR A 69 5.47 15.11 24.65
C THR A 69 5.40 14.34 23.34
N MET A 70 4.21 14.15 22.77
CA MET A 70 4.01 13.43 21.51
C MET A 70 4.82 14.05 20.35
N ARG A 71 4.95 15.39 20.30
CA ARG A 71 5.71 16.09 19.25
C ARG A 71 7.19 15.66 19.18
N GLN A 72 7.76 15.17 20.29
CA GLN A 72 9.16 14.73 20.33
C GLN A 72 9.41 13.46 19.51
N THR A 73 8.38 12.62 19.33
CA THR A 73 8.48 11.31 18.67
C THR A 73 7.65 11.22 17.39
N LEU A 74 6.85 12.24 17.08
CA LEU A 74 5.94 12.24 15.94
C LEU A 74 6.64 11.93 14.62
N ALA A 75 7.77 12.59 14.31
CA ALA A 75 8.46 12.40 13.02
C ALA A 75 8.88 10.94 12.76
N ASP A 76 9.31 10.21 13.80
CA ASP A 76 9.64 8.78 13.70
C ASP A 76 8.38 7.93 13.46
N VAL A 77 7.28 8.23 14.18
CA VAL A 77 6.00 7.56 13.97
C VAL A 77 5.48 7.76 12.55
N GLN A 78 5.50 8.99 12.04
CA GLN A 78 5.05 9.27 10.67
C GLN A 78 5.90 8.54 9.63
N ALA A 79 7.22 8.49 9.82
CA ALA A 79 8.12 7.77 8.92
C ALA A 79 7.81 6.25 8.90
N LYS A 80 7.54 5.65 10.07
CA LYS A 80 7.20 4.23 10.16
C LYS A 80 5.80 3.92 9.62
N ALA A 81 4.82 4.79 9.93
CA ALA A 81 3.47 4.70 9.39
C ALA A 81 3.48 4.77 7.85
N GLU A 82 4.33 5.61 7.27
CA GLU A 82 4.51 5.68 5.81
C GLU A 82 5.07 4.39 5.22
N VAL A 83 6.05 3.77 5.88
CA VAL A 83 6.57 2.46 5.48
C VAL A 83 5.46 1.40 5.52
N GLU A 84 4.61 1.39 6.54
CA GLU A 84 3.49 0.44 6.64
C GLU A 84 2.44 0.63 5.56
N ARG A 85 2.07 1.88 5.28
CA ARG A 85 1.17 2.25 4.18
C ARG A 85 1.71 1.78 2.86
N GLU A 86 2.98 2.05 2.58
CA GLU A 86 3.63 1.64 1.34
C GLU A 86 3.67 0.12 1.22
N GLN A 87 3.99 -0.59 2.30
CA GLN A 87 3.98 -2.05 2.31
C GLN A 87 2.58 -2.63 2.07
N ARG A 88 1.52 -2.03 2.61
CA ARG A 88 0.14 -2.44 2.26
C ARG A 88 -0.18 -2.15 0.82
N ARG A 89 0.11 -0.95 0.31
CA ARG A 89 -0.11 -0.59 -1.09
C ARG A 89 0.55 -1.59 -2.04
N LEU A 90 1.80 -1.97 -1.77
CA LEU A 90 2.54 -2.94 -2.57
C LEU A 90 1.89 -4.33 -2.53
N ARG A 91 1.41 -4.80 -1.36
CA ARG A 91 0.70 -6.09 -1.25
C ARG A 91 -0.63 -6.07 -1.98
N ASP A 92 -1.40 -4.99 -1.83
CA ASP A 92 -2.73 -4.83 -2.42
C ASP A 92 -2.69 -4.67 -3.95
N ALA A 93 -1.53 -4.27 -4.51
CA ALA A 93 -1.31 -4.22 -5.95
C ALA A 93 -1.29 -5.61 -6.62
N TRP A 94 -1.06 -6.69 -5.86
CA TRP A 94 -1.03 -8.05 -6.40
C TRP A 94 -2.41 -8.71 -6.43
N ASP A 95 -2.82 -9.17 -7.61
CA ASP A 95 -4.03 -9.97 -7.80
C ASP A 95 -3.70 -11.47 -7.74
N TYR A 96 -4.26 -12.17 -6.74
CA TYR A 96 -4.10 -13.61 -6.57
C TYR A 96 -5.42 -14.33 -6.83
N GLN A 97 -5.38 -15.32 -7.72
CA GLN A 97 -6.56 -16.09 -8.13
C GLN A 97 -6.31 -17.58 -7.95
N ARG A 98 -7.37 -18.32 -7.59
CA ARG A 98 -7.38 -19.78 -7.54
C ARG A 98 -8.61 -20.28 -8.27
N ASN A 99 -8.40 -20.95 -9.39
CA ASN A 99 -9.49 -21.39 -10.26
C ASN A 99 -9.42 -22.92 -10.44
N PRO A 100 -10.53 -23.67 -10.28
CA PRO A 100 -10.55 -25.08 -10.64
C PRO A 100 -10.30 -25.24 -12.14
N VAL A 101 -9.58 -26.29 -12.51
CA VAL A 101 -9.24 -26.58 -13.92
C VAL A 101 -10.06 -27.76 -14.42
N GLU A 102 -10.48 -27.70 -15.68
CA GLU A 102 -11.09 -28.84 -16.37
C GLU A 102 -10.10 -30.01 -16.44
N GLY A 103 -10.52 -31.20 -15.99
CA GLY A 103 -9.62 -32.35 -15.81
C GLY A 103 -9.01 -32.47 -14.41
N GLY A 104 -9.31 -31.53 -13.50
CA GLY A 104 -8.98 -31.61 -12.07
C GLY A 104 -7.78 -30.75 -11.66
N GLY A 105 -7.68 -30.50 -10.35
CA GLY A 105 -6.68 -29.62 -9.77
C GLY A 105 -7.09 -28.14 -9.76
N VAL A 106 -6.18 -27.29 -9.28
CA VAL A 106 -6.39 -25.84 -9.15
C VAL A 106 -5.26 -25.11 -9.87
N GLN A 107 -5.62 -24.13 -10.70
CA GLN A 107 -4.68 -23.15 -11.22
C GLN A 107 -4.53 -22.04 -10.19
N VAL A 108 -3.30 -21.72 -9.83
CA VAL A 108 -2.97 -20.57 -8.97
C VAL A 108 -2.29 -19.52 -9.82
N THR A 109 -2.81 -18.30 -9.78
CA THR A 109 -2.26 -17.14 -10.50
C THR A 109 -1.89 -16.05 -9.50
N ALA A 110 -0.75 -15.40 -9.71
CA ALA A 110 -0.41 -14.10 -9.12
C ALA A 110 -0.10 -13.14 -10.26
N ALA A 111 -0.70 -11.95 -10.27
CA ALA A 111 -0.56 -11.00 -11.36
C ALA A 111 -0.37 -9.57 -10.84
N LEU A 112 0.45 -8.80 -11.57
CA LEU A 112 0.79 -7.42 -11.24
C LEU A 112 0.89 -6.60 -12.52
N ASP A 113 0.26 -5.42 -12.53
CA ASP A 113 0.32 -4.49 -13.65
C ASP A 113 1.60 -3.66 -13.63
N SER A 114 2.11 -3.30 -14.82
CA SER A 114 3.24 -2.40 -14.95
C SER A 114 2.86 -1.00 -14.47
N ARG A 115 3.82 -0.29 -13.88
CA ARG A 115 3.62 1.11 -13.53
C ARG A 115 3.24 1.94 -14.75
N VAL A 116 2.28 2.81 -14.54
CA VAL A 116 1.94 3.91 -15.45
C VAL A 116 2.31 5.22 -14.78
N GLY A 117 2.96 6.12 -15.51
CA GLY A 117 3.15 7.48 -15.03
C GLY A 117 1.81 8.18 -15.03
N HIS A 118 1.32 8.56 -13.85
CA HIS A 118 0.09 9.32 -13.71
C HIS A 118 0.28 10.38 -12.64
N ASP A 119 -0.09 11.62 -12.98
CA ASP A 119 -0.13 12.72 -12.02
C ASP A 119 -1.39 12.54 -11.15
N PRO A 120 -1.25 12.38 -9.82
CA PRO A 120 -2.41 12.21 -8.94
C PRO A 120 -3.34 13.44 -8.91
N GLU A 121 -2.87 14.63 -9.35
CA GLU A 121 -3.69 15.83 -9.48
C GLU A 121 -4.39 15.94 -10.85
N SER A 122 -4.11 15.02 -11.77
CA SER A 122 -4.74 14.99 -13.08
C SER A 122 -6.20 14.53 -13.00
N GLU A 123 -7.10 15.29 -13.60
CA GLU A 123 -8.51 14.90 -13.79
C GLU A 123 -8.70 13.82 -14.87
N THR A 124 -7.67 13.55 -15.68
CA THR A 124 -7.69 12.47 -16.68
C THR A 124 -7.59 11.12 -15.97
N PRO A 125 -8.34 10.09 -16.38
CA PRO A 125 -8.15 8.74 -15.84
C PRO A 125 -6.70 8.26 -15.99
N PRO A 126 -6.20 7.41 -15.07
CA PRO A 126 -4.88 6.81 -15.20
C PRO A 126 -4.73 6.07 -16.54
N PRO A 127 -3.53 6.10 -17.16
CA PRO A 127 -3.29 5.33 -18.37
C PRO A 127 -3.51 3.83 -18.11
N ILE A 128 -3.84 3.10 -19.17
CA ILE A 128 -3.88 1.64 -19.11
C ILE A 128 -2.43 1.12 -19.02
N PRO A 129 -2.13 0.17 -18.13
CA PRO A 129 -0.82 -0.49 -18.06
C PRO A 129 -0.42 -1.14 -19.40
N ASP A 130 0.83 -0.95 -19.81
CA ASP A 130 1.35 -1.49 -21.06
C ASP A 130 1.67 -3.00 -20.99
N ALA A 131 1.88 -3.51 -19.78
CA ALA A 131 2.15 -4.92 -19.54
C ALA A 131 1.58 -5.39 -18.20
N ARG A 132 1.20 -6.67 -18.14
CA ARG A 132 0.85 -7.38 -16.91
C ARG A 132 1.79 -8.56 -16.72
N LEU A 133 2.50 -8.59 -15.60
CA LEU A 133 3.33 -9.71 -15.19
C LEU A 133 2.43 -10.77 -14.54
N ILE A 134 2.57 -12.02 -14.98
CA ILE A 134 1.77 -13.13 -14.50
C ILE A 134 2.67 -14.30 -14.11
N PHE A 135 2.48 -14.78 -12.89
CA PHE A 135 2.93 -16.09 -12.44
C PHE A 135 1.74 -17.03 -12.41
N ARG A 136 1.85 -18.17 -13.08
CA ARG A 136 0.79 -19.18 -13.15
C ARG A 136 1.35 -20.55 -12.81
N ARG A 137 0.71 -21.24 -11.88
CA ARG A 137 0.88 -22.69 -11.65
C ARG A 137 -0.34 -23.39 -12.21
N HIS A 138 -0.15 -24.31 -13.15
CA HIS A 138 -1.23 -25.08 -13.75
C HIS A 138 -0.94 -26.58 -13.66
N PRO A 139 -1.88 -27.41 -13.19
CA PRO A 139 -1.63 -28.84 -12.94
C PRO A 139 -1.14 -29.60 -14.18
N SER A 140 -1.68 -29.30 -15.36
CA SER A 140 -1.30 -29.99 -16.61
C SER A 140 -0.27 -29.26 -17.47
N TRP A 141 -0.06 -27.96 -17.28
CA TRP A 141 0.80 -27.14 -18.17
C TRP A 141 2.11 -26.74 -17.48
N GLY A 142 2.23 -27.01 -16.18
CA GLY A 142 3.36 -26.60 -15.36
C GLY A 142 3.28 -25.15 -14.90
N ASP A 143 4.39 -24.71 -14.32
CA ASP A 143 4.57 -23.38 -13.77
C ASP A 143 5.18 -22.45 -14.83
N SER A 144 4.74 -21.18 -14.84
CA SER A 144 5.19 -20.20 -15.82
C SER A 144 5.22 -18.79 -15.25
N ALA A 145 6.15 -17.99 -15.77
CA ALA A 145 6.19 -16.54 -15.61
C ALA A 145 6.13 -15.92 -17.00
N TYR A 146 5.21 -14.99 -17.24
CA TYR A 146 5.06 -14.35 -18.54
C TYR A 146 4.48 -12.96 -18.43
N LEU A 147 4.72 -12.16 -19.47
CA LEU A 147 4.07 -10.87 -19.65
C LEU A 147 2.88 -11.05 -20.59
N VAL A 148 1.74 -10.42 -20.26
CA VAL A 148 0.69 -10.09 -21.23
C VAL A 148 0.88 -8.63 -21.60
N LEU A 149 1.05 -8.34 -22.88
CA LEU A 149 1.35 -6.99 -23.34
C LEU A 149 0.10 -6.34 -23.96
N ALA A 150 -0.09 -5.05 -23.72
CA ALA A 150 -1.17 -4.26 -24.32
C ALA A 150 -0.97 -4.04 -25.83
N GLN A 151 0.29 -4.11 -26.30
CA GLN A 151 0.62 -3.99 -27.72
C GLN A 151 0.03 -5.16 -28.54
N LYS A 152 -0.48 -4.85 -29.73
CA LYS A 152 -1.12 -5.86 -30.60
C LYS A 152 -0.15 -6.85 -31.24
N GLU A 153 1.10 -6.43 -31.46
CA GLU A 153 2.12 -7.25 -32.13
C GLU A 153 3.39 -7.28 -31.26
N LEU A 154 3.89 -8.48 -30.96
CA LEU A 154 5.13 -8.68 -30.22
C LEU A 154 6.27 -9.02 -31.17
N LYS A 155 7.23 -8.10 -31.29
CA LYS A 155 8.45 -8.29 -32.07
C LYS A 155 9.59 -8.70 -31.15
N CYS A 156 9.63 -9.97 -30.79
CA CYS A 156 10.79 -10.56 -30.12
C CYS A 156 11.32 -11.71 -30.99
N GLY A 157 12.21 -11.40 -31.93
CA GLY A 157 12.74 -12.37 -32.88
C GLY A 157 13.69 -13.37 -32.22
N PRO A 158 13.91 -14.56 -32.81
CA PRO A 158 14.85 -15.53 -32.27
C PRO A 158 16.32 -15.07 -32.44
N PRO A 159 17.15 -15.13 -31.39
CA PRO A 159 16.79 -15.43 -30.01
C PRO A 159 16.16 -14.22 -29.30
N CYS A 160 14.99 -14.42 -28.70
CA CYS A 160 14.35 -13.39 -27.89
C CYS A 160 15.09 -13.29 -26.56
N ARG A 161 15.71 -12.13 -26.30
CA ARG A 161 16.54 -11.89 -25.11
C ARG A 161 16.02 -10.68 -24.35
N LEU A 162 15.56 -10.92 -23.12
CA LEU A 162 15.08 -9.90 -22.20
C LEU A 162 16.25 -9.42 -21.35
N ARG A 163 16.32 -8.11 -21.12
CA ARG A 163 17.20 -7.53 -20.09
C ARG A 163 16.33 -7.23 -18.88
N ILE A 164 16.56 -7.95 -17.79
CA ILE A 164 15.79 -7.83 -16.55
C ILE A 164 16.68 -7.26 -15.47
N ARG A 165 16.23 -6.19 -14.81
CA ARG A 165 16.92 -5.56 -13.71
C ARG A 165 16.05 -5.60 -12.47
N PHE A 166 16.60 -6.09 -11.37
CA PHE A 166 15.97 -6.04 -10.05
C PHE A 166 16.55 -4.87 -9.27
N ASP A 167 15.69 -4.00 -8.76
CA ASP A 167 16.05 -2.76 -8.06
C ASP A 167 17.14 -1.95 -8.80
N GLY A 168 18.19 -1.55 -8.08
CA GLY A 168 19.37 -0.86 -8.61
C GLY A 168 20.47 -1.79 -9.11
N GLY A 169 20.23 -3.11 -9.19
CA GLY A 169 21.23 -4.10 -9.57
C GLY A 169 21.63 -4.06 -11.06
N GLU A 170 22.57 -4.93 -11.43
CA GLU A 170 23.00 -5.09 -12.82
C GLU A 170 21.93 -5.84 -13.65
N PRO A 171 21.70 -5.42 -14.92
CA PRO A 171 20.80 -6.15 -15.81
C PRO A 171 21.26 -7.58 -16.08
N GLN A 172 20.34 -8.52 -15.89
CA GLN A 172 20.50 -9.93 -16.19
C GLN A 172 19.82 -10.27 -17.53
N THR A 173 20.36 -11.24 -18.27
CA THR A 173 19.76 -11.70 -19.52
C THR A 173 18.88 -12.93 -19.29
N TYR A 174 17.64 -12.86 -19.74
CA TYR A 174 16.70 -13.99 -19.74
C TYR A 174 16.31 -14.34 -21.18
N ALA A 175 16.12 -15.63 -21.46
CA ALA A 175 15.49 -16.04 -22.70
C ALA A 175 13.98 -15.76 -22.62
N GLY A 176 13.44 -15.22 -23.70
CA GLY A 176 12.01 -15.04 -23.88
C GLY A 176 11.44 -16.04 -24.89
N ASP A 177 10.20 -16.46 -24.69
CA ASP A 177 9.47 -17.31 -25.62
C ASP A 177 8.10 -16.67 -25.96
N PRO A 178 7.94 -16.06 -27.14
CA PRO A 178 6.69 -15.46 -27.58
C PRO A 178 5.61 -16.50 -27.85
N ALA A 179 4.41 -16.29 -27.32
CA ALA A 179 3.24 -17.11 -27.60
C ALA A 179 2.00 -16.25 -27.83
N ASP A 180 1.05 -16.76 -28.61
CA ASP A 180 -0.28 -16.16 -28.72
C ASP A 180 -1.22 -16.86 -27.71
N THR A 181 -1.87 -16.07 -26.86
CA THR A 181 -2.82 -16.57 -25.85
C THR A 181 -4.28 -16.33 -26.22
N GLY A 182 -4.55 -15.77 -27.41
CA GLY A 182 -5.90 -15.39 -27.86
C GLY A 182 -6.48 -14.15 -27.17
N THR A 183 -5.85 -13.64 -26.10
CA THR A 183 -6.20 -12.39 -25.41
C THR A 183 -5.17 -11.28 -25.60
N GLY A 184 -4.07 -11.59 -26.30
CA GLY A 184 -2.93 -10.71 -26.54
C GLY A 184 -1.63 -11.53 -26.66
N PRO A 185 -0.53 -10.91 -27.14
CA PRO A 185 0.76 -11.58 -27.17
C PRO A 185 1.25 -11.79 -25.74
N ALA A 186 1.57 -13.05 -25.42
CA ALA A 186 2.30 -13.39 -24.21
C ALA A 186 3.79 -13.56 -24.50
N LEU A 187 4.61 -13.17 -23.53
CA LEU A 187 6.05 -13.36 -23.58
C LEU A 187 6.49 -14.11 -22.33
N PHE A 188 6.80 -15.40 -22.49
CA PHE A 188 7.26 -16.23 -21.39
C PHE A 188 8.71 -15.91 -21.04
N ILE A 189 8.98 -15.84 -19.74
CA ILE A 189 10.32 -15.80 -19.17
C ILE A 189 10.72 -17.25 -18.93
N VAL A 190 11.62 -17.79 -19.78
CA VAL A 190 11.89 -19.23 -19.85
C VAL A 190 12.45 -19.78 -18.54
N ASP A 191 13.38 -19.07 -17.90
CA ASP A 191 13.98 -19.46 -16.62
C ASP A 191 13.18 -18.86 -15.45
N ARG A 192 11.95 -19.37 -15.27
CA ARG A 192 10.97 -18.86 -14.30
C ARG A 192 11.47 -18.95 -12.87
N ASP A 193 12.11 -20.03 -12.48
CA ASP A 193 12.50 -20.25 -11.08
C ASP A 193 13.59 -19.26 -10.67
N ARG A 194 14.59 -19.04 -11.53
CA ARG A 194 15.61 -18.00 -11.32
C ARG A 194 14.99 -16.61 -11.25
N PHE A 195 14.03 -16.31 -12.13
CA PHE A 195 13.33 -15.03 -12.13
C PHE A 195 12.54 -14.82 -10.83
N LEU A 196 11.82 -15.84 -10.37
CA LEU A 196 11.01 -15.79 -9.16
C LEU A 196 11.89 -15.63 -7.90
N GLU A 197 13.01 -16.34 -7.82
CA GLU A 197 13.96 -16.21 -6.70
C GLU A 197 14.53 -14.78 -6.60
N ALA A 198 14.92 -14.18 -7.73
CA ALA A 198 15.39 -12.80 -7.75
C ALA A 198 14.27 -11.78 -7.44
N LEU A 199 13.04 -12.04 -7.88
CA LEU A 199 11.88 -11.19 -7.63
C LEU A 199 11.46 -11.18 -6.16
N ASP A 200 11.50 -12.33 -5.49
CA ASP A 200 11.12 -12.52 -4.08
C ASP A 200 11.95 -11.65 -3.11
N ALA A 201 13.14 -11.24 -3.52
CA ALA A 201 14.03 -10.37 -2.75
C ALA A 201 14.00 -8.90 -3.20
N ALA A 202 13.26 -8.57 -4.26
CA ALA A 202 13.32 -7.26 -4.90
C ALA A 202 12.15 -6.35 -4.51
N GLY A 203 12.38 -5.04 -4.52
CA GLY A 203 11.30 -4.05 -4.42
C GLY A 203 10.68 -3.74 -5.78
N ARG A 204 11.49 -3.74 -6.84
CA ARG A 204 11.09 -3.41 -8.21
C ARG A 204 11.79 -4.30 -9.23
N VAL A 205 11.13 -4.55 -10.34
CA VAL A 205 11.75 -5.17 -11.51
C VAL A 205 11.47 -4.36 -12.76
N ARG A 206 12.50 -4.15 -13.57
CA ARG A 206 12.40 -3.57 -14.91
C ARG A 206 12.72 -4.64 -15.95
N ILE A 207 11.82 -4.82 -16.91
CA ILE A 207 11.97 -5.79 -18.00
C ILE A 207 12.01 -5.01 -19.30
N GLU A 208 13.16 -5.06 -19.98
CA GLU A 208 13.39 -4.47 -21.29
C GLU A 208 13.34 -5.57 -22.35
N LEU A 209 12.53 -5.36 -23.38
CA LEU A 209 12.50 -6.20 -24.58
C LEU A 209 13.60 -5.76 -25.57
N PRO A 210 13.96 -6.60 -26.55
CA PRO A 210 14.80 -6.17 -27.66
C PRO A 210 14.24 -4.92 -28.35
N ALA A 211 15.14 -4.07 -28.84
CA ALA A 211 14.74 -2.88 -29.59
C ALA A 211 13.93 -3.26 -30.84
N SER A 212 12.85 -2.52 -31.08
CA SER A 212 12.01 -2.60 -32.27
C SER A 212 12.02 -1.25 -32.97
N GLY A 213 12.91 -1.09 -33.96
CA GLY A 213 13.17 0.21 -34.59
C GLY A 213 13.89 1.16 -33.63
N HIS A 214 13.31 2.33 -33.38
CA HIS A 214 13.87 3.34 -32.47
C HIS A 214 13.40 3.20 -31.01
N LEU A 215 12.51 2.24 -30.73
CA LEU A 215 11.93 2.03 -29.41
C LEU A 215 12.54 0.81 -28.74
N THR A 216 12.84 0.92 -27.45
CA THR A 216 13.16 -0.22 -26.58
C THR A 216 12.05 -0.32 -25.54
N PRO A 217 11.05 -1.20 -25.73
CA PRO A 217 9.97 -1.36 -24.77
C PRO A 217 10.53 -1.75 -23.41
N SER A 218 10.11 -1.05 -22.36
CA SER A 218 10.58 -1.23 -20.99
C SER A 218 9.40 -1.12 -20.04
N PHE A 219 9.21 -2.13 -19.22
CA PHE A 219 8.11 -2.20 -18.25
C PHE A 219 8.69 -2.26 -16.84
N GLU A 220 8.19 -1.44 -15.93
CA GLU A 220 8.58 -1.45 -14.52
C GLU A 220 7.43 -1.95 -13.65
N PHE A 221 7.73 -2.83 -12.71
CA PHE A 221 6.77 -3.42 -11.78
C PHE A 221 7.26 -3.23 -10.35
N GLU A 222 6.34 -2.96 -9.42
CA GLU A 222 6.63 -2.81 -7.99
C GLU A 222 6.34 -4.13 -7.26
N VAL A 223 7.36 -4.98 -7.19
CA VAL A 223 7.22 -6.38 -6.82
C VAL A 223 7.35 -6.64 -5.33
N GLY A 224 7.75 -5.65 -4.53
CA GLY A 224 8.02 -5.79 -3.09
C GLY A 224 6.85 -6.26 -2.20
N GLY A 225 5.63 -6.34 -2.75
CA GLY A 225 4.45 -6.92 -2.07
C GLY A 225 4.15 -8.38 -2.43
N PHE A 226 5.03 -9.06 -3.17
CA PHE A 226 4.80 -10.44 -3.60
C PHE A 226 4.76 -11.42 -2.41
N ASP A 227 3.70 -12.22 -2.32
CA ASP A 227 3.52 -13.27 -1.33
C ASP A 227 3.75 -14.63 -1.98
N LYS A 228 5.01 -15.05 -1.96
CA LYS A 228 5.45 -16.34 -2.48
C LYS A 228 4.74 -17.51 -1.82
N GLN A 229 4.44 -17.43 -0.52
CA GLN A 229 3.74 -18.50 0.18
C GLN A 229 2.30 -18.63 -0.35
N ARG A 230 1.58 -17.52 -0.54
CA ARG A 230 0.25 -17.53 -1.15
C ARG A 230 0.26 -18.08 -2.57
N HIS A 231 1.30 -17.80 -3.35
CA HIS A 231 1.45 -18.33 -4.71
C HIS A 231 1.82 -19.82 -4.76
N LEU A 232 2.68 -20.28 -3.85
CA LEU A 232 3.18 -21.67 -3.80
C LEU A 232 2.28 -22.63 -3.02
N ARG A 233 1.17 -22.17 -2.42
CA ARG A 233 0.18 -23.04 -1.78
C ARG A 233 -0.59 -23.89 -2.78
N ASP A 234 -0.60 -25.20 -2.55
CA ASP A 234 -1.38 -26.19 -3.29
C ASP A 234 -2.89 -26.13 -3.00
#